data_AF-A0A0F9A2X8-F1
#
_entry.id   AF-A0A0F9A2X8-F1
#
_cell.length_a   1.000
_cell.length_b   1.000
_cell.length_c   1.000
_cell.angle_alpha   90.00
_cell.angle_beta   90.00
_cell.angle_gamma   90.00
#
_symmetry.space_group_name_H-M   'P 1'
#
loop_
_entity.id
_entity.type
_entity.pdbx_description
1 polymer ?
#
loop_
_entity_poly.entity_id
_entity_poly.type
_entity_poly.pdbx_seq_one_letter_code
_entity_poly.pdbx_strand_id
1 'polypeptide(L)' 'TIIGLTRGKETVIHHTEKLDKGEVWISQFTEHISAIKIRGKAEILSKYGRAESGK' A
#
# COMPACT_ATOMS: atom_id res chain seq x y z
N THR A 1 1.50 -1.51 8.22
CA THR A 1 2.57 -1.73 7.24
C THR A 1 2.02 -1.69 5.83
N ILE A 2 2.67 -0.91 4.97
CA ILE A 2 2.37 -0.81 3.54
C ILE A 2 3.43 -1.63 2.80
N ILE A 3 3.03 -2.37 1.78
CA ILE A 3 3.88 -3.31 1.05
C ILE A 3 3.71 -3.05 -0.45
N GLY A 4 4.77 -2.60 -1.11
CA GLY A 4 4.80 -2.43 -2.55
C GLY A 4 5.16 -3.75 -3.24
N LEU A 5 4.38 -4.15 -4.23
CA LEU A 5 4.59 -5.36 -5.01
C LEU A 5 5.07 -5.02 -6.42
N THR A 6 6.04 -5.80 -6.92
CA THR A 6 6.64 -5.59 -8.24
C THR A 6 5.63 -5.67 -9.37
N ARG A 7 5.80 -4.79 -10.36
CA ARG A 7 5.22 -4.95 -11.69
C ARG A 7 6.09 -5.90 -12.53
N GLY A 8 5.48 -6.86 -13.22
CA GLY A 8 6.18 -7.72 -14.18
C GLY A 8 5.74 -9.17 -14.14
N LYS A 9 6.63 -10.08 -14.58
CA LYS A 9 6.38 -11.52 -14.67
C LYS A 9 6.15 -12.17 -13.31
N GLU A 10 6.78 -11.64 -12.26
CA GLU A 10 6.66 -12.12 -10.89
C GLU A 10 6.05 -11.05 -9.99
N THR A 11 5.28 -11.51 -8.99
CA THR A 11 4.70 -10.66 -7.95
C THR A 11 5.43 -10.92 -6.63
N VAL A 12 6.45 -10.13 -6.35
CA VAL A 12 7.24 -10.22 -5.13
C VAL A 12 7.21 -8.89 -4.36
N ILE A 13 7.56 -8.93 -3.08
CA ILE A 13 7.66 -7.73 -2.25
C ILE A 13 8.89 -6.94 -2.69
N HIS A 14 8.69 -5.70 -3.12
CA HIS A 14 9.76 -4.79 -3.51
C HIS A 14 10.23 -3.93 -2.33
N HIS A 15 9.29 -3.38 -1.57
CA HIS A 15 9.58 -2.60 -0.37
C HIS A 15 8.45 -2.73 0.65
N THR A 16 8.78 -2.39 1.89
CA THR A 16 7.81 -2.29 2.99
C THR A 16 8.00 -0.97 3.72
N GLU A 17 6.91 -0.26 3.99
CA GLU A 17 6.90 0.96 4.79
C GLU A 17 6.12 0.72 6.09
N LYS A 18 6.71 1.07 7.23
CA LYS A 18 6.06 0.95 8.54
C LYS A 18 5.51 2.32 8.92
N LEU A 19 4.20 2.40 9.04
CA LEU A 19 3.52 3.57 9.59
C LEU A 19 3.17 3.33 11.05
N ASP A 20 3.54 4.27 11.90
CA ASP A 20 3.08 4.40 13.26
C ASP A 20 1.76 5.19 13.32
N LYS A 21 1.10 5.17 14.49
CA LYS A 21 -0.24 5.75 14.64
C LYS A 21 -0.21 7.26 14.38
N GLY A 22 -1.03 7.70 13.43
CA GLY A 22 -1.18 9.11 13.07
C GLY A 22 -0.31 9.53 11.89
N GLU A 23 0.60 8.67 11.44
CA GLU A 23 1.36 8.92 10.21
C GLU A 23 0.49 8.74 8.97
N VAL A 24 0.79 9.53 7.94
CA VAL A 24 0.07 9.51 6.67
C VAL A 24 1.04 9.17 5.56
N TRP A 25 0.60 8.33 4.63
CA TRP A 25 1.37 7.96 3.46
C TRP A 25 0.56 8.19 2.20
N ILE A 26 1.19 8.82 1.21
CA ILE A 26 0.64 9.02 -0.13
C ILE A 26 1.58 8.31 -1.10
N SER A 27 1.05 7.37 -1.89
CA SER A 27 1.83 6.64 -2.87
C SER A 27 1.16 6.57 -4.22
N GLN A 28 1.99 6.50 -5.25
CA GLN A 28 1.57 6.31 -6.63
C GLN A 28 1.86 4.86 -7.06
N PHE A 29 1.04 4.36 -7.99
CA PHE A 29 1.50 3.26 -8.83
C PHE A 29 2.58 3.78 -9.77
N THR A 30 3.62 2.97 -9.98
CA THR A 30 4.78 3.36 -10.77
C THR A 30 5.11 2.28 -11.80
N GLU A 31 6.18 2.51 -12.56
CA GLU A 31 6.79 1.48 -13.41
C GLU A 31 7.16 0.23 -12.60
N HIS A 32 7.68 0.40 -11.38
CA HIS A 32 8.15 -0.71 -10.54
C HIS A 32 7.05 -1.32 -9.66
N ILE A 33 6.00 -0.55 -9.32
CA ILE A 33 4.96 -0.97 -8.38
C ILE A 33 3.59 -1.03 -9.08
N SER A 34 3.05 -2.24 -9.22
CA SER A 34 1.72 -2.47 -9.79
C SER A 34 0.64 -2.77 -8.76
N ALA A 35 1.01 -3.16 -7.55
CA ALA A 35 0.07 -3.45 -6.48
C ALA A 35 0.62 -2.98 -5.13
N ILE A 36 -0.27 -2.56 -4.25
CA ILE A 36 0.06 -2.14 -2.89
C ILE A 36 -0.83 -2.92 -1.93
N LYS A 37 -0.19 -3.62 -0.99
CA LYS A 37 -0.88 -4.36 0.08
C LYS A 37 -0.73 -3.60 1.38
N ILE A 38 -1.85 -3.37 2.06
CA ILE A 38 -1.89 -2.71 3.37
C ILE A 38 -2.24 -3.75 4.43
N ARG A 39 -1.44 -3.83 5.49
CA ARG A 39 -1.62 -4.73 6.64
C ARG A 39 -1.68 -3.92 7.93
N GLY A 40 -2.70 -4.19 8.74
CA GLY A 40 -2.99 -3.47 9.98
C GLY A 40 -4.21 -2.55 9.85
N LYS A 41 -4.60 -1.93 10.95
CA LYS A 41 -5.71 -0.98 10.98
C LYS A 41 -5.33 0.32 10.25
N ALA A 42 -6.03 0.64 9.17
CA ALA A 42 -5.80 1.86 8.40
C ALA A 42 -7.04 2.31 7.63
N GLU A 43 -7.15 3.62 7.43
CA GLU A 43 -8.06 4.25 6.48
C GLU A 43 -7.33 4.49 5.16
N ILE A 44 -7.97 4.16 4.04
CA ILE A 44 -7.37 4.19 2.71
C ILE A 44 -8.24 5.06 1.81
N LEU A 45 -7.64 6.09 1.21
CA LEU A 45 -8.32 6.97 0.27
C LEU A 45 -7.80 6.71 -1.14
N SER A 46 -8.71 6.54 -2.09
CA SER A 46 -8.38 6.39 -3.50
C SER A 46 -9.42 7.12 -4.37
N LYS A 47 -9.21 7.14 -5.69
CA LYS A 47 -10.21 7.69 -6.62
C LYS A 47 -11.57 6.98 -6.56
N TYR A 48 -11.64 5.79 -5.97
CA TYR A 48 -12.87 5.01 -5.80
C TYR A 48 -13.55 5.25 -4.44
N GLY A 49 -13.04 6.20 -3.65
CA GLY A 49 -13.55 6.51 -2.31
C GLY A 49 -12.71 5.90 -1.19
N ARG A 50 -13.33 5.83 -0.01
CA ARG A 50 -12.74 5.34 1.24
C ARG A 50 -12.87 3.82 1.36
N ALA A 51 -11.80 3.19 1.83
CA ALA A 51 -11.78 1.81 2.28
C ALA A 51 -11.07 1.71 3.64
N GLU A 52 -11.28 0.60 4.34
CA GLU A 52 -10.63 0.29 5.61
C GLU A 52 -9.93 -1.07 5.53
N SER A 53 -8.78 -1.18 6.17
CA SER A 53 -8.07 -2.45 6.36
C SER A 53 -7.93 -2.77 7.84
N GLY A 54 -7.89 -4.07 8.17
CA GLY A 54 -7.84 -4.54 9.56
C GLY A 54 -9.16 -4.32 10.31
N LYS A 55 -9.41 -5.11 11.36
CA LYS A 55 -10.36 -4.74 12.41
C LYS A 55 -9.62 -3.96 13.49
#